data_AF-A0A804HX19-F1
#
_entry.id   AF-A0A804HX19-F1
#
_cell.length_a   1.000
_cell.length_b   1.000
_cell.length_c   1.000
_cell.angle_alpha   90.00
_cell.angle_beta   90.00
_cell.angle_gamma   90.00
#
_symmetry.space_group_name_H-M   'P 1'
#
loop_
_entity.id
_entity.type
_entity.pdbx_description
1 polymer ?
#
loop_
_entity_poly.entity_id
_entity_poly.type
_entity_poly.pdbx_seq_one_letter_code
_entity_poly.pdbx_strand_id
1 'polypeptide(L)'
;MEGTATIVILEEEYLLGPIIFKGPCKGKMVMQVKGQLLASTHLEAYTQNWLDFQYIDELVISDGGIFHGQGASAWPYNQCPKTQKCKLLPANLVFGFVTNATISSIYYYNFIFE
;
A
#
# COMPACT_ATOMS: atom_id res chain seq x y z
N MET A 1 -14.19 19.52 16.81
CA MET A 1 -13.43 19.86 15.59
C MET A 1 -12.89 18.56 15.04
N GLU A 2 -13.24 18.23 13.80
CA GLU A 2 -12.66 17.11 13.07
C GLU A 2 -11.41 17.63 12.35
N GLY A 3 -10.27 17.00 12.59
CA GLY A 3 -8.98 17.43 12.06
C GLY A 3 -8.57 16.59 10.86
N THR A 4 -7.79 17.18 9.95
CA THR A 4 -7.16 16.43 8.86
C THR A 4 -5.82 15.87 9.34
N ALA A 5 -5.63 14.55 9.21
CA ALA A 5 -4.33 13.92 9.40
C ALA A 5 -3.61 13.86 8.05
N THR A 6 -2.43 14.46 7.94
CA THR A 6 -1.65 14.48 6.70
C THR A 6 -0.29 13.83 6.89
N ILE A 7 0.00 12.86 6.03
CA ILE A 7 1.31 12.22 5.88
C ILE A 7 1.92 12.76 4.59
N VAL A 8 3.14 13.30 4.67
CA VAL A 8 3.88 13.81 3.51
C VAL A 8 5.14 12.99 3.32
N ILE A 9 5.25 12.33 2.18
CA ILE A 9 6.44 11.62 1.73
C ILE A 9 7.14 12.53 0.72
N LEU A 10 8.35 12.96 1.07
CA LEU A 10 9.14 13.87 0.25
C LEU A 10 9.75 13.15 -0.96
N GLU A 11 10.42 13.89 -1.83
CA GLU A 11 11.00 13.41 -3.08
C GLU A 11 12.31 12.64 -2.83
N GLU A 12 12.18 11.47 -2.21
CA GLU A 12 13.27 10.53 -1.90
C GLU A 12 12.76 9.08 -2.05
N GLU A 13 13.67 8.11 -1.88
CA GLU A 13 13.32 6.69 -1.83
C GLU A 13 13.11 6.22 -0.38
N TYR A 14 11.99 5.55 -0.14
CA TYR A 14 11.61 5.04 1.18
C TYR A 14 11.33 3.53 1.13
N LEU A 15 12.19 2.73 1.75
CA LEU A 15 11.93 1.31 1.96
C LEU A 15 10.86 1.13 3.05
N LEU A 16 9.72 0.55 2.66
CA LEU A 16 8.57 0.33 3.51
C LEU A 16 8.24 -1.17 3.60
N GLY A 17 8.21 -1.68 4.84
CA GLY A 17 7.58 -2.94 5.16
C GLY A 17 6.05 -2.87 5.09
N PRO A 18 5.33 -3.93 5.48
CA PRO A 18 3.88 -3.92 5.54
C PRO A 18 3.37 -2.94 6.61
N ILE A 19 2.41 -2.09 6.25
CA ILE A 19 1.82 -1.07 7.12
C ILE A 19 0.31 -1.13 7.02
N ILE A 20 -0.35 -1.04 8.17
CA ILE A 20 -1.80 -0.92 8.26
C ILE A 20 -2.15 0.49 8.74
N PHE A 21 -2.85 1.25 7.91
CA PHE A 21 -3.49 2.51 8.26
C PHE A 21 -4.92 2.22 8.70
N LYS A 22 -5.16 2.28 10.01
CA LYS A 22 -6.42 1.83 10.62
C LYS A 22 -7.21 3.00 11.20
N GLY A 23 -8.47 3.11 10.79
CA GLY A 23 -9.48 3.98 11.39
C GLY A 23 -10.25 3.32 12.55
N PRO A 24 -11.38 3.90 12.98
CA PRO A 24 -12.03 5.07 12.36
C PRO A 24 -11.22 6.35 12.57
N CYS A 25 -11.06 7.13 11.50
CA CYS A 25 -10.55 8.49 11.59
C CYS A 25 -11.71 9.42 11.94
N LYS A 26 -11.48 10.38 12.85
CA LYS A 26 -12.48 11.42 13.18
C LYS A 26 -12.59 12.49 12.08
N GLY A 27 -11.81 12.40 11.01
CA GLY A 27 -11.76 13.37 9.93
C GLY A 27 -10.86 12.84 8.81
N LYS A 28 -10.71 13.64 7.76
CA LYS A 28 -9.98 13.29 6.54
C LYS A 28 -8.55 12.79 6.80
N MET A 29 -8.19 11.69 6.13
CA MET A 29 -6.82 11.20 6.07
C MET A 29 -6.22 11.53 4.70
N VAL A 30 -5.05 12.17 4.68
CA VAL A 30 -4.35 12.56 3.45
C VAL A 30 -2.95 11.96 3.45
N MET A 31 -2.59 11.30 2.36
CA MET A 31 -1.24 10.83 2.07
C MET A 31 -0.74 11.49 0.79
N GLN A 32 0.21 12.42 0.93
CA GLN A 32 0.88 13.09 -0.15
C GLN A 32 2.18 12.37 -0.45
N VAL A 33 2.25 11.68 -1.58
CA VAL A 33 3.44 10.94 -2.01
C VAL A 33 4.08 11.69 -3.17
N LYS A 34 5.28 12.24 -2.92
CA LYS A 34 6.08 12.92 -3.95
C LYS A 34 7.25 12.08 -4.43
N GLY A 35 7.84 11.29 -3.53
CA GLY A 35 8.94 10.38 -3.84
C GLY A 35 8.49 8.98 -4.20
N GLN A 36 9.37 8.01 -3.92
CA GLN A 36 9.18 6.60 -4.27
C GLN A 36 9.12 5.74 -3.02
N LEU A 37 8.04 4.97 -2.91
CA LEU A 37 7.85 3.93 -1.91
C LEU A 37 8.32 2.61 -2.48
N LEU A 38 9.25 1.96 -1.80
CA LEU A 38 9.84 0.67 -2.17
C LEU A 38 9.31 -0.40 -1.21
N ALA A 39 8.63 -1.42 -1.74
CA ALA A 39 8.20 -2.55 -0.91
C ALA A 39 9.40 -3.39 -0.48
N SER A 40 9.41 -3.83 0.79
CA SER A 40 10.41 -4.78 1.28
C SER A 40 10.41 -6.08 0.45
N THR A 41 11.61 -6.58 0.13
CA THR A 41 11.77 -7.90 -0.51
C THR A 41 11.66 -9.08 0.46
N HIS A 42 11.59 -8.82 1.77
CA HIS A 42 11.51 -9.84 2.80
C HIS A 42 10.06 -10.31 2.97
N LEU A 43 9.65 -11.31 2.17
CA LEU A 43 8.27 -11.84 2.16
C LEU A 43 7.78 -12.33 3.53
N GLU A 44 8.69 -12.78 4.38
CA GLU A 44 8.43 -13.21 5.76
C GLU A 44 7.98 -12.07 6.68
N ALA A 45 8.30 -10.82 6.34
CA ALA A 45 7.82 -9.66 7.09
C ALA A 45 6.32 -9.41 6.87
N TYR A 46 5.77 -9.89 5.73
CA TYR A 46 4.38 -9.66 5.35
C TYR A 46 3.43 -10.59 6.11
N THR A 47 2.69 -10.00 7.04
CA THR A 47 1.58 -10.68 7.72
C THR A 47 0.36 -10.79 6.81
N GLN A 48 0.10 -9.77 5.99
CA GLN A 48 -1.01 -9.72 5.02
C GLN A 48 -0.58 -9.02 3.72
N ASN A 49 -0.76 -7.70 3.67
CA ASN A 49 -0.56 -6.87 2.48
C ASN A 49 0.52 -5.82 2.73
N TRP A 50 0.92 -5.08 1.69
CA TRP A 50 1.92 -4.04 1.82
C TRP A 50 1.37 -2.76 2.45
N LEU A 51 0.42 -2.08 1.82
CA LEU A 51 -0.20 -0.88 2.39
C LEU A 51 -1.71 -1.12 2.49
N ASP A 52 -2.18 -1.28 3.72
CA ASP A 52 -3.54 -1.71 4.03
C ASP A 52 -4.31 -0.59 4.74
N PHE A 53 -5.29 -0.01 4.07
CA PHE A 53 -6.14 1.05 4.59
C PHE A 53 -7.45 0.44 5.06
N GLN A 54 -7.75 0.54 6.36
CA GLN A 54 -8.89 -0.14 6.98
C GLN A 54 -9.80 0.82 7.74
N TYR A 55 -11.11 0.75 7.48
CA TYR A 55 -12.15 1.50 8.20
C TYR A 55 -11.93 3.01 8.21
N ILE A 56 -11.50 3.57 7.07
CA ILE A 56 -11.25 5.00 6.90
C ILE A 56 -12.38 5.62 6.08
N ASP A 57 -12.93 6.72 6.57
CA ASP A 57 -13.78 7.61 5.76
C ASP A 57 -12.94 8.82 5.33
N GLU A 58 -13.15 9.28 4.09
CA GLU A 58 -12.43 10.41 3.49
C GLU A 58 -10.90 10.21 3.39
N LEU A 59 -10.47 9.18 2.66
CA LEU A 59 -9.06 8.96 2.31
C LEU A 59 -8.66 9.73 1.05
N VAL A 60 -7.51 10.40 1.06
CA VAL A 60 -6.87 10.98 -0.14
C VAL A 60 -5.44 10.50 -0.28
N ILE A 61 -5.08 9.98 -1.45
CA ILE A 61 -3.69 9.66 -1.83
C ILE A 61 -3.37 10.42 -3.13
N SER A 62 -2.33 11.26 -3.14
CA SER A 62 -1.99 12.14 -4.27
C SER A 62 -0.50 12.51 -4.38
N ASP A 63 -0.19 13.42 -5.31
CA ASP A 63 1.07 14.18 -5.47
C ASP A 63 2.17 13.57 -6.35
N GLY A 64 1.86 12.56 -7.16
CA GLY A 64 2.70 12.13 -8.29
C GLY A 64 3.72 11.04 -7.96
N GLY A 65 3.75 10.55 -6.73
CA GLY A 65 4.74 9.59 -6.26
C GLY A 65 4.56 8.17 -6.81
N ILE A 66 5.62 7.38 -6.63
CA ILE A 66 5.75 6.02 -7.16
C ILE A 66 5.56 4.98 -6.05
N PHE A 67 4.70 4.00 -6.30
CA PHE A 67 4.54 2.80 -5.48
C PHE A 67 5.21 1.62 -6.19
N HIS A 68 6.42 1.31 -5.78
CA HIS A 68 7.26 0.28 -6.39
C HIS A 68 7.22 -1.00 -5.55
N GLY A 69 6.46 -2.00 -6.01
CA GLY A 69 6.21 -3.24 -5.29
C GLY A 69 7.39 -4.22 -5.23
N GLN A 70 8.47 -4.00 -5.99
CA GLN A 70 9.63 -4.89 -6.04
C GLN A 70 9.28 -6.38 -6.26
N GLY A 71 8.17 -6.66 -6.95
CA GLY A 71 7.59 -8.01 -6.99
C GLY A 71 8.42 -9.10 -7.63
N ALA A 72 9.42 -8.75 -8.45
CA ALA A 72 10.36 -9.72 -9.01
C ALA A 72 11.05 -10.59 -7.93
N SER A 73 11.22 -10.08 -6.70
CA SER A 73 11.74 -10.90 -5.59
C SER A 73 10.70 -11.87 -5.04
N ALA A 74 9.41 -11.65 -5.25
CA ALA A 74 8.30 -12.42 -4.72
C ALA A 74 7.74 -13.47 -5.69
N TRP A 75 7.70 -13.19 -6.99
CA TRP A 75 7.08 -14.04 -8.01
C TRP A 75 7.58 -15.50 -8.04
N PRO A 76 8.88 -15.81 -7.84
CA PRO A 76 9.35 -17.20 -7.78
C PRO A 76 8.68 -18.06 -6.68
N TYR A 77 8.12 -17.40 -5.66
CA TYR A 77 7.43 -18.05 -4.54
C TYR A 77 5.92 -18.24 -4.80
N ASN A 78 5.38 -17.77 -5.93
CA ASN A 78 4.00 -17.97 -6.30
C ASN A 78 3.74 -19.43 -6.73
N GLN A 79 3.07 -20.19 -5.87
CA GLN A 79 2.71 -21.58 -6.13
C GLN A 79 1.26 -21.75 -6.62
N CYS A 80 0.45 -20.70 -6.58
CA CYS A 80 -0.98 -20.76 -6.90
C CYS A 80 -1.31 -21.24 -8.32
N PRO A 81 -0.48 -20.99 -9.35
CA PRO A 81 -0.68 -21.59 -10.67
C PRO A 81 -0.49 -23.11 -10.70
N LYS A 82 0.23 -23.68 -9.72
CA LYS A 82 0.64 -25.09 -9.67
C LYS A 82 -0.16 -25.90 -8.66
N THR A 83 -0.63 -25.28 -7.57
CA THR A 83 -1.31 -25.97 -6.48
C THR A 83 -2.61 -25.26 -6.11
N GLN A 84 -3.67 -26.04 -5.87
CA GLN A 84 -4.96 -25.50 -5.41
C GLN A 84 -4.90 -24.95 -3.98
N LYS A 85 -3.97 -25.46 -3.17
CA LYS A 85 -3.66 -24.94 -1.83
C LYS A 85 -2.32 -24.21 -1.93
N CYS A 86 -2.38 -22.89 -1.99
CA CYS A 86 -1.22 -22.02 -2.08
C CYS A 86 -1.38 -20.84 -1.11
N LYS A 87 -0.25 -20.23 -0.72
CA LYS A 87 -0.26 -18.94 -0.05
C LYS A 87 -0.22 -17.84 -1.13
N LEU A 88 -1.17 -16.91 -1.07
CA LEU A 88 -1.17 -15.75 -1.95
C LEU A 88 -0.01 -14.82 -1.61
N LEU A 89 0.56 -14.18 -2.64
CA LEU A 89 1.50 -13.09 -2.45
C LEU A 89 0.78 -11.85 -1.89
N PRO A 90 1.47 -11.00 -1.10
CA PRO A 90 0.88 -9.77 -0.56
C PRO A 90 0.34 -8.86 -1.67
N ALA A 91 -0.85 -8.28 -1.46
CA ALA A 91 -1.33 -7.20 -2.32
C ALA A 91 -0.59 -5.89 -2.01
N ASN A 92 -0.54 -4.98 -2.99
CA ASN A 92 0.23 -3.74 -2.88
C ASN A 92 -0.54 -2.67 -2.11
N LEU A 93 -1.68 -2.20 -2.63
CA LEU A 93 -2.61 -1.33 -1.92
C LEU A 93 -3.92 -2.07 -1.68
N VAL A 94 -4.38 -2.09 -0.44
CA VAL A 94 -5.65 -2.70 -0.04
C VAL A 94 -6.52 -1.66 0.67
N PHE A 95 -7.80 -1.64 0.31
CA PHE A 95 -8.80 -0.73 0.88
C PHE A 95 -9.93 -1.55 1.49
N GLY A 96 -9.84 -1.85 2.78
CA GLY A 96 -10.84 -2.59 3.54
C GLY A 96 -11.82 -1.64 4.23
N PHE A 97 -13.10 -1.69 3.88
CA PHE A 97 -14.13 -0.83 4.51
C PHE A 97 -13.80 0.67 4.45
N VAL A 98 -13.19 1.11 3.35
CA VAL A 98 -12.90 2.53 3.11
C VAL A 98 -14.06 3.17 2.35
N THR A 99 -14.54 4.32 2.82
CA THR A 99 -15.59 5.12 2.17
C THR A 99 -15.05 6.50 1.77
N ASN A 100 -15.62 7.09 0.71
CA ASN A 100 -15.24 8.42 0.22
C ASN A 100 -13.74 8.59 -0.08
N ALA A 101 -13.13 7.62 -0.77
CA ALA A 101 -11.71 7.68 -1.12
C ALA A 101 -11.46 8.38 -2.46
N THR A 102 -10.39 9.16 -2.53
CA THR A 102 -9.81 9.70 -3.77
C THR A 102 -8.36 9.25 -3.89
N ILE A 103 -8.05 8.47 -4.92
CA ILE A 103 -6.68 8.10 -5.29
C ILE A 103 -6.42 8.70 -6.66
N SER A 104 -5.47 9.62 -6.76
CA SER A 104 -5.17 10.31 -8.01
C SER A 104 -3.68 10.60 -8.11
N SER A 105 -3.18 10.75 -9.33
CA SER A 105 -1.78 11.13 -9.57
C SER A 105 -0.79 10.24 -8.81
N ILE A 106 -0.89 8.92 -8.97
CA ILE A 106 0.10 7.96 -8.46
C ILE A 106 0.56 7.06 -9.61
N TYR A 107 1.79 6.58 -9.52
CA TYR A 107 2.36 5.60 -10.45
C TYR A 107 2.67 4.29 -9.73
N TYR A 108 2.47 3.17 -10.42
CA TYR A 108 2.85 1.85 -9.92
C TYR A 108 3.91 1.22 -10.79
N TYR A 109 4.85 0.54 -10.14
CA TYR A 109 5.87 -0.27 -10.80
C TYR A 109 6.04 -1.60 -10.07
N ASN A 110 6.17 -2.69 -10.84
CA ASN A 110 6.53 -4.03 -10.35
C ASN A 110 5.72 -4.50 -9.12
N PHE A 111 4.42 -4.75 -9.30
CA PHE A 111 3.53 -5.24 -8.24
C PHE A 111 4.07 -6.50 -7.55
N ILE A 112 3.96 -6.57 -6.21
CA ILE A 112 4.32 -7.76 -5.41
C ILE A 112 3.62 -9.02 -5.90
N PHE A 113 2.32 -8.95 -6.16
CA PHE A 113 1.55 -10.06 -6.72
C PHE A 113 1.70 -10.11 -8.25
N GLU A 114 1.68 -11.32 -8.81
CA GLU A 114 1.64 -11.61 -10.25
C GLU A 114 0.27 -12.18 -10.61
#